data_AF-A0A520XZC1-F1
#
_entry.id   AF-A0A520XZC1-F1
#
_cell.length_a   1.000
_cell.length_b   1.000
_cell.length_c   1.000
_cell.angle_alpha   90.00
_cell.angle_beta   90.00
_cell.angle_gamma   90.00
#
_symmetry.space_group_name_H-M   'P 1'
#
loop_
_entity.id
_entity.type
_entity.pdbx_description
1 polymer ?
#
loop_
_entity_poly.entity_id
_entity_poly.type
_entity_poly.pdbx_seq_one_letter_code
_entity_poly.pdbx_strand_id
1 'polypeptide(L)'
;MENKVQAPTARTNAVDAARHREALDQMVVVAESAVHLERGLNRPSDEPEKIVADLRERRANYDLQREQAIDAVRMPKSVSTDKKMLAIAKEVVEKPRYEFGAHGPIILNTAKMTEHAKKESEIEIDKVDTFGGKLQLSGTQETTIYKWTEFQFATVLKEEDSDLWRIYYIKPKFFTSGGSTTPLNEWISGGVVEGELIREENISK
;
A
#
# COMPACT_ATOMS: atom_id res chain seq x y z
N MET A 1 5.15 -27.51 5.36
CA MET A 1 5.22 -26.13 5.88
C MET A 1 5.78 -25.26 4.76
N GLU A 2 4.90 -24.71 3.92
CA GLU A 2 5.32 -23.80 2.85
C GLU A 2 5.50 -22.40 3.43
N ASN A 3 6.72 -21.91 3.32
CA ASN A 3 7.14 -20.59 3.76
C ASN A 3 6.51 -19.57 2.80
N LYS A 4 5.41 -18.93 3.21
CA LYS A 4 4.81 -17.81 2.48
C LYS A 4 5.77 -16.64 2.56
N VAL A 5 6.54 -16.41 1.49
CA VAL A 5 7.27 -15.16 1.27
C VAL A 5 6.22 -14.06 1.16
N GLN A 6 6.05 -13.31 2.25
CA GLN A 6 5.19 -12.15 2.33
C GLN A 6 5.83 -11.06 1.49
N ALA A 7 5.28 -10.80 0.30
CA ALA A 7 5.76 -9.72 -0.54
C ALA A 7 5.63 -8.39 0.23
N PRO A 8 6.68 -7.55 0.26
CA PRO A 8 6.60 -6.25 0.92
C PRO A 8 5.49 -5.42 0.27
N THR A 9 4.49 -5.04 1.06
CA THR A 9 3.39 -4.17 0.64
C THR A 9 3.88 -2.72 0.53
N ALA A 10 3.37 -1.94 -0.43
CA ALA A 10 3.84 -0.58 -0.73
C ALA A 10 3.78 0.44 0.43
N ARG A 11 3.04 0.13 1.52
CA ARG A 11 3.15 0.85 2.80
C ARG A 11 4.59 0.92 3.32
N THR A 12 5.42 -0.10 3.04
CA THR A 12 6.82 -0.08 3.43
C THR A 12 7.55 1.05 2.71
N ASN A 13 7.40 1.23 1.40
CA ASN A 13 8.23 2.19 0.64
C ASN A 13 7.96 3.68 0.93
N ALA A 14 6.69 4.11 1.06
CA ALA A 14 6.38 5.52 1.34
C ALA A 14 6.66 5.88 2.81
N VAL A 15 6.37 4.95 3.72
CA VAL A 15 6.72 5.10 5.14
C VAL A 15 8.24 5.05 5.32
N ASP A 16 8.97 4.26 4.52
CA ASP A 16 10.43 4.21 4.56
C ASP A 16 11.07 5.49 4.02
N ALA A 17 10.48 6.14 3.02
CA ALA A 17 10.93 7.44 2.52
C ALA A 17 10.73 8.56 3.57
N ALA A 18 9.54 8.64 4.19
CA ALA A 18 9.28 9.59 5.26
C ALA A 18 10.18 9.32 6.49
N ARG A 19 10.36 8.05 6.86
CA ARG A 19 11.31 7.63 7.91
C ARG A 19 12.75 7.97 7.57
N HIS A 20 13.15 7.91 6.29
CA HIS A 20 14.50 8.24 5.88
C HIS A 20 14.78 9.74 6.07
N ARG A 21 13.85 10.60 5.66
CA ARG A 21 13.94 12.05 5.89
C ARG A 21 13.94 12.37 7.39
N GLU A 22 13.05 11.75 8.16
CA GLU A 22 12.98 11.92 9.61
C GLU A 22 14.26 11.45 10.31
N ALA A 23 14.84 10.33 9.87
CA ALA A 23 16.11 9.84 10.39
C ALA A 23 17.26 10.82 10.12
N LEU A 24 17.31 11.44 8.92
CA LEU A 24 18.29 12.49 8.63
C LEU A 24 18.08 13.71 9.54
N ASP A 25 16.84 14.13 9.79
CA ASP A 25 16.51 15.23 10.70
C ASP A 25 16.97 14.93 12.13
N GLN A 26 16.72 13.72 12.63
CA GLN A 26 17.21 13.28 13.94
C GLN A 26 18.74 13.27 14.00
N MET A 27 19.42 12.78 12.96
CA MET A 27 20.89 12.78 12.90
C MET A 27 21.46 14.21 12.93
N VAL A 28 20.83 15.16 12.24
CA VAL A 28 21.24 16.58 12.29
C VAL A 28 21.14 17.12 13.71
N VAL A 29 20.03 16.88 14.41
CA VAL A 29 19.83 17.35 15.80
C VAL A 29 20.86 16.74 16.76
N VAL A 30 21.17 15.45 16.61
CA VAL A 30 22.19 14.77 17.42
C VAL A 30 23.58 15.37 17.15
N ALA A 31 23.93 15.61 15.88
CA ALA A 31 25.22 16.19 15.52
C ALA A 31 25.36 17.65 16.00
N GLU A 32 24.30 18.46 15.92
CA GLU A 32 24.26 19.82 16.47
C GLU A 32 24.44 19.83 17.99
N SER A 33 23.84 18.88 18.69
CA SER A 33 24.02 18.72 20.13
C SER A 33 25.48 18.43 20.50
N ALA A 34 26.19 17.65 19.67
CA ALA A 34 27.63 17.41 19.85
C ALA A 34 28.47 18.67 19.63
N VAL A 35 28.15 19.49 18.61
CA VAL A 35 28.79 20.81 18.41
C VAL A 35 28.62 21.69 19.66
N HIS A 36 27.40 21.74 20.21
CA HIS A 36 27.12 22.53 21.41
C HIS A 36 27.88 22.03 22.64
N LEU A 37 27.99 20.71 22.80
CA LEU A 37 28.74 20.10 23.91
C LEU A 37 30.24 20.44 23.84
N GLU A 38 30.89 20.25 22.69
CA GLU A 38 32.32 20.53 22.52
C GLU A 38 32.65 22.01 22.77
N ARG A 39 31.76 22.91 22.32
CA ARG A 39 31.87 24.35 22.62
C ARG A 39 31.72 24.62 24.13
N GLY A 40 30.76 23.98 24.79
CA GLY A 40 30.54 24.10 26.24
C GLY A 40 31.70 23.55 27.09
N LEU A 41 32.39 22.53 26.59
CA LEU A 41 33.60 21.96 27.21
C LEU A 41 34.89 22.72 26.88
N ASN A 42 34.79 23.80 26.08
CA ASN A 42 35.92 24.59 25.60
C ASN A 42 36.97 23.74 24.85
N ARG A 43 36.49 22.73 24.11
CA ARG A 43 37.29 21.82 23.27
C ARG A 43 36.78 21.86 21.83
N PRO A 44 36.89 23.00 21.13
CA PRO A 44 36.35 23.11 19.79
C PRO A 44 37.01 22.08 18.87
N SER A 45 36.18 21.29 18.20
CA SER A 45 36.56 20.35 17.15
C SER A 45 35.74 20.66 15.90
N ASP A 46 36.39 20.65 14.75
CA ASP A 46 35.74 20.88 13.46
C ASP A 46 34.95 19.65 12.98
N GLU A 47 35.15 18.49 13.60
CA GLU A 47 34.58 17.22 13.15
C GLU A 47 33.05 17.17 13.29
N PRO A 48 32.43 17.52 14.44
CA PRO A 48 30.97 17.62 14.54
C PRO A 48 30.36 18.63 13.57
N GLU A 49 31.04 19.77 13.31
CA GLU A 49 30.56 20.78 12.37
C GLU A 49 30.56 20.28 10.92
N LYS A 50 31.59 19.52 10.52
CA LYS A 50 31.64 18.84 9.22
C LYS A 50 30.53 17.80 9.07
N ILE A 51 30.23 17.04 10.13
CA ILE A 51 29.14 16.06 10.13
C ILE A 51 27.79 16.76 9.95
N VAL A 52 27.53 17.87 10.67
CA VAL A 52 26.30 18.65 10.49
C VAL A 52 26.18 19.16 9.05
N ALA A 53 27.27 19.66 8.46
CA ALA A 53 27.27 20.14 7.08
C ALA A 53 26.95 19.01 6.07
N ASP A 54 27.60 17.84 6.18
CA ASP A 54 27.36 16.67 5.32
C ASP A 54 25.91 16.17 5.45
N LEU A 55 25.37 16.06 6.68
CA LEU A 55 23.99 15.64 6.90
C LEU A 55 22.97 16.61 6.31
N ARG A 56 23.20 17.92 6.43
CA ARG A 56 22.34 18.94 5.81
C ARG A 56 22.39 18.89 4.29
N GLU A 57 23.57 18.67 3.71
CA GLU A 57 23.71 18.47 2.26
C GLU A 57 22.97 17.22 1.78
N ARG A 58 23.11 16.09 2.48
CA ARG A 58 22.36 14.86 2.17
C ARG A 58 20.86 15.07 2.23
N ARG A 59 20.38 15.79 3.25
CA ARG A 59 18.96 16.15 3.40
C ARG A 59 18.48 16.99 2.21
N ALA A 60 19.23 18.03 1.83
CA ALA A 60 18.87 18.88 0.71
C ALA A 60 18.86 18.11 -0.62
N ASN A 61 19.84 17.23 -0.83
CA ASN A 61 19.91 16.37 -2.01
C ASN A 61 18.75 15.37 -2.06
N TYR A 62 18.37 14.79 -0.91
CA TYR A 62 17.21 13.91 -0.81
C TYR A 62 15.91 14.65 -1.17
N ASP A 63 15.69 15.84 -0.58
CA ASP A 63 14.50 16.64 -0.86
C ASP A 63 14.43 17.02 -2.35
N LEU A 64 15.56 17.42 -2.96
CA LEU A 64 15.64 17.70 -4.40
C LEU A 64 15.30 16.48 -5.26
N GLN A 65 15.88 15.31 -4.95
CA GLN A 65 15.59 14.08 -5.70
C GLN A 65 14.14 13.65 -5.57
N ARG A 66 13.55 13.84 -4.38
CA ARG A 66 12.13 13.54 -4.15
C ARG A 66 11.24 14.45 -4.99
N GLU A 67 11.50 15.75 -5.03
CA GLU A 67 10.72 16.68 -5.87
C GLU A 67 10.87 16.34 -7.35
N GLN A 68 12.08 16.04 -7.83
CA GLN A 68 12.32 15.60 -9.20
C GLN A 68 11.59 14.29 -9.54
N ALA A 69 11.55 13.34 -8.60
CA ALA A 69 10.82 12.10 -8.77
C ALA A 69 9.31 12.38 -8.92
N ILE A 70 8.72 13.17 -8.01
CA ILE A 70 7.30 13.55 -8.05
C ILE A 70 6.96 14.29 -9.36
N ASP A 71 7.85 15.16 -9.83
CA ASP A 71 7.69 15.89 -11.10
C ASP A 71 7.70 14.95 -12.32
N ALA A 72 8.35 13.79 -12.22
CA ALA A 72 8.43 12.79 -13.27
C ALA A 72 7.27 11.77 -13.24
N VAL A 73 6.56 11.62 -12.12
CA VAL A 73 5.44 10.67 -11.99
C VAL A 73 4.30 11.04 -12.95
N ARG A 74 3.75 10.05 -13.63
CA ARG A 74 2.60 10.18 -14.54
C ARG A 74 1.57 9.11 -14.25
N MET A 75 0.33 9.37 -14.67
CA MET A 75 -0.69 8.34 -14.68
C MET A 75 -0.26 7.16 -15.58
N PRO A 76 -0.57 5.92 -15.19
CA PRO A 76 -0.31 4.77 -16.05
C PRO A 76 -1.09 4.90 -17.36
N LYS A 77 -0.58 4.31 -18.44
CA LYS A 77 -1.31 4.28 -19.70
C LYS A 77 -2.54 3.38 -19.59
N SER A 78 -3.67 3.84 -20.12
CA SER A 78 -4.87 3.01 -20.19
C SER A 78 -4.65 1.81 -21.12
N VAL A 79 -4.93 0.63 -20.61
CA VAL A 79 -4.85 -0.64 -21.35
C VAL A 79 -6.21 -0.97 -21.99
N SER A 80 -7.31 -0.43 -21.46
CA SER A 80 -8.66 -0.65 -21.95
C SER A 80 -9.52 0.61 -21.87
N THR A 81 -10.59 0.65 -22.66
CA THR A 81 -11.64 1.68 -22.63
C THR A 81 -13.02 1.06 -22.43
N ASP A 82 -13.08 -0.18 -21.92
CA ASP A 82 -14.32 -0.91 -21.70
C ASP A 82 -15.27 -0.12 -20.77
N LYS A 83 -16.43 0.26 -21.32
CA LYS A 83 -17.42 1.08 -20.61
C LYS A 83 -18.00 0.40 -19.38
N LYS A 84 -18.13 -0.93 -19.38
CA LYS A 84 -18.65 -1.68 -18.22
C LYS A 84 -17.64 -1.66 -17.09
N MET A 85 -16.36 -1.92 -17.40
CA MET A 85 -15.29 -1.85 -16.40
C MET A 85 -15.15 -0.45 -15.80
N LEU A 86 -15.25 0.61 -16.63
CA LEU A 86 -15.24 1.99 -16.14
C LEU A 86 -16.42 2.30 -15.23
N ALA A 87 -17.63 1.85 -15.58
CA ALA A 87 -18.81 2.04 -14.75
C ALA A 87 -18.67 1.34 -13.38
N ILE A 88 -18.14 0.11 -13.37
CA ILE A 88 -17.87 -0.63 -12.13
C ILE A 88 -16.80 0.07 -11.30
N ALA A 89 -15.70 0.50 -11.92
CA ALA A 89 -14.64 1.22 -11.21
C ALA A 89 -15.18 2.50 -10.57
N LYS A 90 -16.00 3.26 -11.30
CA LYS A 90 -16.68 4.45 -10.77
C LYS A 90 -17.58 4.12 -9.59
N GLU A 91 -18.43 3.11 -9.71
CA GLU A 91 -19.31 2.65 -8.62
C GLU A 91 -18.50 2.29 -7.36
N VAL A 92 -17.36 1.62 -7.52
CA VAL A 92 -16.51 1.20 -6.42
C VAL A 92 -15.85 2.39 -5.72
N VAL A 93 -15.37 3.39 -6.48
CA VAL A 93 -14.71 4.57 -5.91
C VAL A 93 -15.73 5.49 -5.21
N GLU A 94 -16.94 5.59 -5.73
CA GLU A 94 -17.99 6.45 -5.18
C GLU A 94 -18.70 5.84 -3.95
N LYS A 95 -18.44 4.58 -3.61
CA LYS A 95 -19.04 3.91 -2.44
C LYS A 95 -18.56 4.57 -1.13
N PRO A 96 -19.44 5.19 -0.33
CA PRO A 96 -19.04 5.90 0.88
C PRO A 96 -18.30 5.04 1.90
N ARG A 97 -18.64 3.74 1.98
CA ARG A 97 -18.02 2.78 2.91
C ARG A 97 -16.51 2.60 2.73
N TYR A 98 -15.93 3.06 1.61
CA TYR A 98 -14.50 2.95 1.33
C TYR A 98 -13.73 4.26 1.51
N GLU A 99 -14.43 5.37 1.77
CA GLU A 99 -13.82 6.65 2.16
C GLU A 99 -12.73 7.15 1.19
N PHE A 100 -12.83 6.86 -0.11
CA PHE A 100 -11.83 7.28 -1.10
C PHE A 100 -11.74 8.80 -1.31
N GLY A 101 -12.71 9.57 -0.83
CA GLY A 101 -12.68 11.03 -0.89
C GLY A 101 -12.68 11.58 -2.31
N ALA A 102 -11.96 12.69 -2.52
CA ALA A 102 -11.83 13.32 -3.82
C ALA A 102 -10.87 12.51 -4.72
N HIS A 103 -11.37 12.09 -5.86
CA HIS A 103 -10.61 11.29 -6.82
C HIS A 103 -10.54 11.93 -8.21
N GLY A 104 -9.46 11.64 -8.92
CA GLY A 104 -9.26 12.07 -10.31
C GLY A 104 -9.77 11.03 -11.33
N PRO A 105 -9.23 11.07 -12.57
CA PRO A 105 -9.65 10.16 -13.62
C PRO A 105 -9.35 8.70 -13.27
N ILE A 106 -10.20 7.81 -13.80
CA ILE A 106 -10.05 6.36 -13.64
C ILE A 106 -9.42 5.80 -14.92
N ILE A 107 -8.31 5.10 -14.76
CA ILE A 107 -7.55 4.47 -15.84
C ILE A 107 -7.58 2.95 -15.68
N LEU A 108 -8.07 2.22 -16.69
CA LEU A 108 -8.07 0.77 -16.67
C LEU A 108 -6.66 0.26 -17.00
N ASN A 109 -6.03 -0.48 -16.09
CA ASN A 109 -4.68 -1.02 -16.29
C ASN A 109 -4.70 -2.52 -16.66
N THR A 110 -5.89 -3.12 -16.76
CA THR A 110 -6.10 -4.48 -17.28
C THR A 110 -6.98 -4.45 -18.52
N ALA A 111 -6.64 -5.29 -19.51
CA ALA A 111 -7.39 -5.38 -20.76
C ALA A 111 -8.81 -5.94 -20.59
N LYS A 112 -8.98 -6.91 -19.67
CA LYS A 112 -10.23 -7.64 -19.43
C LYS A 112 -10.34 -8.07 -17.97
N MET A 113 -11.55 -8.43 -17.58
CA MET A 113 -11.81 -9.09 -16.30
C MET A 113 -11.21 -10.51 -16.29
N THR A 114 -10.77 -10.94 -15.12
CA THR A 114 -10.19 -12.26 -14.88
C THR A 114 -11.01 -13.00 -13.82
N GLU A 115 -11.28 -14.28 -14.06
CA GLU A 115 -12.00 -15.15 -13.13
C GLU A 115 -11.01 -15.95 -12.30
N HIS A 116 -11.34 -16.11 -11.02
CA HIS A 116 -10.54 -16.80 -10.04
C HIS A 116 -11.40 -17.77 -9.25
N ALA A 117 -10.79 -18.88 -8.83
CA ALA A 117 -11.38 -19.82 -7.91
C ALA A 117 -10.36 -20.26 -6.86
N LYS A 118 -10.78 -20.31 -5.61
CA LYS A 118 -9.96 -20.78 -4.49
C LYS A 118 -10.78 -21.72 -3.63
N LYS A 119 -10.20 -22.86 -3.27
CA LYS A 119 -10.77 -23.80 -2.32
C LYS A 119 -10.08 -23.60 -0.97
N GLU A 120 -10.85 -23.38 0.07
CA GLU A 120 -10.36 -23.36 1.46
C GLU A 120 -11.10 -24.45 2.24
N SER A 121 -10.36 -25.16 3.10
CA SER A 121 -10.94 -26.15 3.99
C SER A 121 -10.58 -25.77 5.42
N GLU A 122 -11.60 -25.70 6.27
CA GLU A 122 -11.47 -25.50 7.70
C GLU A 122 -11.77 -26.83 8.38
N ILE A 123 -10.92 -27.20 9.34
CA ILE A 123 -11.08 -28.44 10.12
C ILE A 123 -11.36 -27.99 11.55
N GLU A 124 -12.60 -28.16 11.98
CA GLU A 124 -12.98 -27.96 13.37
C GLU A 124 -12.83 -29.30 14.10
N ILE A 125 -12.03 -29.34 15.16
CA ILE A 125 -11.82 -30.55 15.95
C ILE A 125 -12.81 -30.55 17.10
N ASP A 126 -13.86 -31.36 16.95
CA ASP A 126 -14.97 -31.45 17.90
C ASP A 126 -14.61 -32.25 19.16
N LYS A 127 -13.69 -33.23 19.04
CA LYS A 127 -13.32 -34.11 20.17
C LYS A 127 -11.89 -34.60 20.08
N VAL A 128 -11.23 -34.61 21.23
CA VAL A 128 -9.92 -35.23 21.45
C VAL A 128 -10.09 -36.33 22.49
N ASP A 129 -10.04 -37.59 22.07
CA ASP A 129 -10.09 -38.74 22.96
C ASP A 129 -8.74 -39.46 22.97
N THR A 130 -8.32 -39.92 24.16
CA THR A 130 -7.19 -40.86 24.31
C THR A 130 -7.72 -42.22 24.72
N PHE A 131 -7.74 -43.17 23.78
CA PHE A 131 -8.12 -44.56 24.04
C PHE A 131 -6.93 -45.49 23.76
N GLY A 132 -6.49 -46.24 24.77
CA GLY A 132 -5.39 -47.21 24.64
C GLY A 132 -4.02 -46.58 24.32
N GLY A 133 -3.74 -45.35 24.76
CA GLY A 133 -2.48 -44.65 24.51
C GLY A 133 -2.34 -44.03 23.11
N LYS A 134 -3.38 -44.08 22.28
CA LYS A 134 -3.44 -43.39 20.99
C LYS A 134 -4.40 -42.20 21.07
N LEU A 135 -3.95 -41.05 20.58
CA LEU A 135 -4.79 -39.87 20.38
C LEU A 135 -5.71 -40.10 19.19
N GLN A 136 -7.02 -39.95 19.38
CA GLN A 136 -8.01 -39.88 18.31
C GLN A 136 -8.61 -38.47 18.28
N LEU A 137 -8.52 -37.83 17.12
CA LEU A 137 -9.15 -36.54 16.83
C LEU A 137 -10.35 -36.82 15.94
N SER A 138 -11.54 -36.42 16.37
CA SER A 138 -12.74 -36.38 15.52
C SER A 138 -13.15 -34.93 15.32
N GLY A 139 -13.52 -34.59 14.10
CA GLY A 139 -13.88 -33.22 13.74
C GLY A 139 -14.66 -33.14 12.44
N THR A 140 -15.18 -31.95 12.17
CA THR A 140 -15.93 -31.61 10.96
C THR A 140 -15.00 -30.85 10.00
N GLN A 141 -14.93 -31.30 8.74
CA GLN A 141 -14.20 -30.59 7.70
C GLN A 141 -15.19 -29.83 6.82
N GLU A 142 -15.23 -28.51 6.97
CA GLU A 142 -15.99 -27.65 6.07
C GLU A 142 -15.10 -27.21 4.91
N THR A 143 -15.64 -27.28 3.69
CA THR A 143 -14.92 -26.89 2.48
C THR A 143 -15.71 -25.81 1.76
N THR A 144 -15.11 -24.63 1.66
CA THR A 144 -15.68 -23.48 0.96
C THR A 144 -14.95 -23.24 -0.35
N ILE A 145 -15.71 -23.08 -1.44
CA ILE A 145 -15.18 -22.72 -2.75
C ILE A 145 -15.52 -21.25 -2.99
N TYR A 146 -14.48 -20.42 -3.02
CA TYR A 146 -14.58 -19.02 -3.42
C TYR A 146 -14.43 -18.92 -4.92
N LYS A 147 -15.35 -18.21 -5.57
CA LYS A 147 -15.26 -17.87 -7.00
C LYS A 147 -15.51 -16.38 -7.14
N TRP A 148 -14.62 -15.69 -7.84
CA TRP A 148 -14.77 -14.26 -8.07
C TRP A 148 -14.21 -13.82 -9.40
N THR A 149 -14.73 -12.71 -9.89
CA THR A 149 -14.21 -11.97 -11.03
C THR A 149 -13.52 -10.71 -10.53
N GLU A 150 -12.35 -10.39 -11.05
CA GLU A 150 -11.63 -9.15 -10.73
C GLU A 150 -11.00 -8.51 -11.96
N PHE A 151 -10.74 -7.22 -11.86
CA PHE A 151 -9.88 -6.48 -12.77
C PHE A 151 -9.11 -5.45 -11.96
N GLN A 152 -8.26 -4.64 -12.59
CA GLN A 152 -7.54 -3.58 -11.91
C GLN A 152 -7.73 -2.26 -12.66
N PHE A 153 -7.78 -1.18 -11.89
CA PHE A 153 -7.73 0.18 -12.39
C PHE A 153 -6.81 1.03 -11.51
N ALA A 154 -6.40 2.18 -12.02
CA ALA A 154 -5.68 3.19 -11.30
C ALA A 154 -6.52 4.46 -11.23
N THR A 155 -6.50 5.12 -10.09
CA THR A 155 -7.04 6.48 -9.93
C THR A 155 -6.11 7.26 -9.01
N VAL A 156 -6.32 8.56 -8.89
CA VAL A 156 -5.58 9.42 -7.97
C VAL A 156 -6.52 9.91 -6.90
N LEU A 157 -6.08 9.88 -5.65
CA LEU A 157 -6.81 10.44 -4.52
C LEU A 157 -6.03 11.64 -3.99
N LYS A 158 -6.74 12.68 -3.56
CA LYS A 158 -6.10 13.87 -2.98
C LYS A 158 -5.61 13.53 -1.56
N GLU A 159 -4.35 13.85 -1.25
CA GLU A 159 -3.85 13.70 0.12
C GLU A 159 -4.43 14.81 1.00
N GLU A 160 -4.77 14.47 2.25
CA GLU A 160 -5.24 15.46 3.22
C GLU A 160 -4.18 16.56 3.43
N ASP A 161 -4.64 17.81 3.47
CA ASP A 161 -3.80 19.00 3.70
C ASP A 161 -2.60 19.16 2.73
N SER A 162 -2.70 18.61 1.51
CA SER A 162 -1.67 18.73 0.49
C SER A 162 -2.22 19.11 -0.89
N ASP A 163 -1.38 19.77 -1.69
CA ASP A 163 -1.60 19.96 -3.14
C ASP A 163 -1.15 18.74 -3.95
N LEU A 164 -0.64 17.71 -3.28
CA LEU A 164 -0.25 16.45 -3.90
C LEU A 164 -1.43 15.47 -3.94
N TRP A 165 -1.41 14.66 -4.98
CA TRP A 165 -2.28 13.52 -5.15
C TRP A 165 -1.45 12.24 -5.04
N ARG A 166 -2.10 11.12 -4.77
CA ARG A 166 -1.45 9.81 -4.76
C ARG A 166 -2.16 8.87 -5.70
N ILE A 167 -1.39 8.13 -6.50
CA ILE A 167 -1.92 7.09 -7.36
C ILE A 167 -2.31 5.88 -6.51
N TYR A 168 -3.52 5.37 -6.69
CA TYR A 168 -4.01 4.14 -6.09
C TYR A 168 -4.36 3.13 -7.17
N TYR A 169 -3.89 1.90 -6.99
CA TYR A 169 -4.22 0.76 -7.81
C TYR A 169 -5.25 -0.09 -7.09
N ILE A 170 -6.46 -0.14 -7.63
CA ILE A 170 -7.61 -0.79 -7.00
C ILE A 170 -8.00 -2.02 -7.82
N LYS A 171 -8.23 -3.13 -7.11
CA LYS A 171 -8.64 -4.43 -7.65
C LYS A 171 -10.04 -4.79 -7.18
N PRO A 172 -11.09 -4.26 -7.83
CA PRO A 172 -12.45 -4.61 -7.46
C PRO A 172 -12.72 -6.09 -7.70
N LYS A 173 -13.52 -6.69 -6.82
CA LYS A 173 -13.89 -8.11 -6.84
C LYS A 173 -15.40 -8.28 -6.84
N PHE A 174 -15.88 -9.24 -7.61
CA PHE A 174 -17.28 -9.66 -7.65
C PHE A 174 -17.35 -11.15 -7.33
N PHE A 175 -17.81 -11.50 -6.13
CA PHE A 175 -17.92 -12.90 -5.73
C PHE A 175 -19.23 -13.52 -6.22
N THR A 176 -19.10 -14.68 -6.86
CA THR A 176 -20.25 -15.53 -7.26
C THR A 176 -20.41 -16.72 -6.32
N SER A 177 -19.40 -17.03 -5.51
CA SER A 177 -19.41 -18.08 -4.49
C SER A 177 -18.42 -17.74 -3.39
N GLY A 178 -18.73 -18.11 -2.15
CA GLY A 178 -17.88 -17.89 -0.98
C GLY A 178 -18.54 -18.38 0.31
N GLY A 179 -17.88 -18.11 1.44
CA GLY A 179 -18.40 -18.43 2.77
C GLY A 179 -19.54 -17.51 3.20
N SER A 180 -20.10 -17.75 4.39
CA SER A 180 -21.26 -17.03 4.94
C SER A 180 -21.08 -15.51 5.07
N THR A 181 -19.85 -15.05 5.24
CA THR A 181 -19.49 -13.62 5.38
C THR A 181 -19.06 -12.96 4.07
N THR A 182 -19.03 -13.73 2.96
CA THR A 182 -18.57 -13.20 1.67
C THR A 182 -19.67 -12.34 1.04
N PRO A 183 -19.37 -11.08 0.65
CA PRO A 183 -20.34 -10.26 -0.07
C PRO A 183 -20.52 -10.80 -1.50
N LEU A 184 -21.64 -11.48 -1.72
CA LEU A 184 -21.98 -12.09 -3.01
C LEU A 184 -22.78 -11.12 -3.89
N ASN A 185 -22.60 -11.25 -5.21
CA ASN A 185 -23.36 -10.52 -6.22
C ASN A 185 -23.24 -8.98 -6.16
N GLU A 186 -22.18 -8.47 -5.55
CA GLU A 186 -21.84 -7.05 -5.57
C GLU A 186 -20.35 -6.82 -5.85
N TRP A 187 -20.02 -5.66 -6.41
CA TRP A 187 -18.63 -5.23 -6.56
C TRP A 187 -18.11 -4.61 -5.27
N ILE A 188 -17.02 -5.16 -4.76
CA ILE A 188 -16.28 -4.62 -3.62
C ILE A 188 -14.91 -4.11 -4.07
N SER A 189 -14.32 -3.14 -3.35
CA SER A 189 -13.01 -2.58 -3.71
C SER A 189 -11.87 -3.61 -3.73
N GLY A 190 -12.04 -4.74 -3.05
CA GLY A 190 -11.06 -5.82 -3.02
C GLY A 190 -9.70 -5.35 -2.51
N GLY A 191 -8.66 -5.49 -3.34
CA GLY A 191 -7.29 -5.09 -2.97
C GLY A 191 -6.98 -3.66 -3.39
N VAL A 192 -6.36 -2.89 -2.50
CA VAL A 192 -5.91 -1.51 -2.78
C VAL A 192 -4.40 -1.44 -2.55
N VAL A 193 -3.67 -0.91 -3.54
CA VAL A 193 -2.23 -0.69 -3.46
C VAL A 193 -1.95 0.78 -3.69
N GLU A 194 -1.32 1.41 -2.70
CA GLU A 194 -0.79 2.77 -2.79
C GLU A 194 0.39 2.80 -3.76
N GLY A 195 0.39 3.81 -4.63
CA GLY A 195 1.46 4.13 -5.55
C GLY A 195 2.17 5.43 -5.17
N GLU A 196 2.72 6.06 -6.20
CA GLU A 196 3.55 7.25 -6.07
C GLU A 196 2.71 8.52 -5.87
N LEU A 197 3.33 9.52 -5.25
CA LEU A 197 2.80 10.88 -5.23
C LEU A 197 2.93 11.52 -6.60
N ILE A 198 1.91 12.27 -7.00
CA ILE A 198 1.82 12.93 -8.29
C ILE A 198 1.27 14.35 -8.10
N ARG A 199 1.81 15.31 -8.85
CA ARG A 199 1.23 16.65 -8.90
C ARG A 199 -0.05 16.66 -9.72
N GLU A 200 -0.97 17.55 -9.38
CA GLU A 200 -2.23 17.72 -10.11
C GLU A 200 -2.01 17.93 -11.62
N GLU A 201 -1.06 18.77 -11.99
CA GLU A 201 -0.70 19.06 -13.38
C GLU A 201 -0.20 17.83 -14.18
N ASN A 202 0.23 16.77 -13.51
CA ASN A 202 0.73 15.55 -14.12
C ASN A 202 -0.37 14.48 -14.29
N ILE A 203 -1.57 14.70 -13.73
CA ILE A 203 -2.70 13.76 -13.82
C ILE A 203 -3.24 13.68 -15.25
N SER A 204 -3.25 14.80 -15.98
CA SER A 204 -3.82 14.90 -17.33
C SER A 204 -2.79 14.84 -18.46
N LYS A 205 -1.49 14.76 -18.15
CA LYS A 205 -0.39 14.65 -19.13
C LYS A 205 -0.21 13.20 -19.57
#